data_AF-A0A834W938-F1
#
_entry.id   AF-A0A834W938-F1
#
_cell.length_a   1.000
_cell.length_b   1.000
_cell.length_c   1.000
_cell.angle_alpha   90.00
_cell.angle_beta   90.00
_cell.angle_gamma   90.00
#
_symmetry.space_group_name_H-M   'P 1'
#
loop_
_entity.id
_entity.type
_entity.pdbx_description
1 polymer ?
#
loop_
_entity_poly.entity_id
_entity_poly.type
_entity_poly.pdbx_seq_one_letter_code
_entity_poly.pdbx_strand_id
1 'polypeptide(L)' 'MSSLTHDDPRIHGIKTKIRVVPNFPKPGIMFQDITTLLLDPKAFKDTIDLFVERYKGKNISVVAGN' A
#
# COMPACT_ATOMS: atom_id res chain seq x y z
N MET A 1 -22.60 4.10 8.20
CA MET A 1 -21.94 5.14 7.39
C MET A 1 -20.44 5.12 7.63
N SER A 2 -19.69 4.46 6.75
CA SER A 2 -18.40 4.95 6.24
C SER A 2 -18.03 4.03 5.07
N SER A 3 -18.20 4.58 3.88
CA SER A 3 -17.92 4.02 2.56
C SER A 3 -16.41 3.82 2.37
N LEU A 4 -15.84 2.87 3.11
CA LEU A 4 -14.43 2.55 2.97
C LEU A 4 -14.22 1.66 1.73
N THR A 5 -13.41 2.21 0.81
CA THR A 5 -12.39 1.53 0.00
C THR A 5 -12.67 1.19 -1.47
N HIS A 6 -13.15 2.12 -2.30
CA HIS A 6 -12.80 2.09 -3.75
C HIS A 6 -12.59 3.48 -4.39
N ASP A 7 -13.16 4.55 -3.81
CA ASP A 7 -13.16 5.89 -4.43
C ASP A 7 -12.16 6.90 -3.82
N ASP A 8 -11.25 6.48 -2.94
CA ASP A 8 -10.22 7.40 -2.46
C ASP A 8 -9.22 7.70 -3.61
N PRO A 9 -9.08 8.97 -4.03
CA PRO A 9 -8.25 9.33 -5.19
C PRO A 9 -6.78 8.96 -5.01
N ARG A 10 -6.31 8.80 -3.76
CA ARG A 10 -4.94 8.35 -3.44
C ARG A 10 -4.70 6.92 -3.90
N ILE A 11 -5.72 6.05 -3.93
CA ILE A 11 -5.59 4.64 -4.31
C ILE A 11 -5.11 4.49 -5.75
N HIS A 12 -5.59 5.34 -6.66
CA HIS A 12 -5.09 5.34 -8.03
C HIS A 12 -3.59 5.69 -8.06
N GLY A 13 -3.20 6.77 -7.37
CA GLY A 13 -1.80 7.19 -7.25
C GLY A 13 -0.90 6.08 -6.74
N ILE A 14 -1.29 5.39 -5.66
CA ILE A 14 -0.53 4.29 -5.06
C ILE A 14 -0.39 3.12 -6.05
N LYS A 15 -1.47 2.69 -6.69
CA LYS A 15 -1.46 1.56 -7.64
C LYS A 15 -0.49 1.79 -8.80
N THR A 16 -0.41 3.02 -9.33
CA THR A 16 0.51 3.33 -10.44
C THR A 16 1.99 3.23 -10.08
N LYS A 17 2.31 3.18 -8.78
CA LYS A 17 3.70 3.07 -8.28
C LYS A 17 4.11 1.63 -7.97
N ILE A 18 3.23 0.65 -8.15
CA ILE A 18 3.58 -0.77 -7.98
C ILE A 18 3.87 -1.36 -9.36
N ARG A 19 5.08 -1.88 -9.55
CA ARG A 19 5.47 -2.54 -10.80
C ARG A 19 5.30 -4.05 -10.69
N VAL A 20 5.07 -4.70 -11.83
CA VAL A 20 5.01 -6.16 -11.90
C VAL A 20 6.27 -6.71 -12.56
N VAL A 21 6.96 -7.61 -11.86
CA VAL A 21 8.15 -8.30 -12.34
C VAL A 21 7.79 -9.77 -12.59
N PRO A 22 7.71 -10.21 -13.87
CA PRO A 22 7.38 -11.60 -14.18
C PRO A 22 8.54 -12.54 -13.83
N ASN A 23 8.20 -13.77 -13.45
CA ASN A 23 9.11 -14.89 -13.19
C ASN A 23 10.13 -14.65 -12.07
N PHE A 24 9.79 -13.84 -11.06
CA PHE A 24 10.63 -13.59 -9.89
C PHE A 24 9.95 -14.01 -8.58
N PRO A 25 10.67 -14.62 -7.61
CA PRO A 25 12.06 -15.08 -7.68
C PRO A 25 12.22 -16.40 -8.45
N LYS A 26 11.11 -17.00 -8.90
CA LYS A 26 11.07 -18.26 -9.65
C LYS A 26 10.07 -18.15 -10.82
N PRO A 27 10.22 -18.95 -11.88
CA PRO A 27 9.29 -18.98 -13.00
C PRO A 27 7.83 -19.19 -12.58
N GLY A 28 6.90 -18.51 -13.26
CA GLY A 28 5.46 -18.58 -13.00
C GLY A 28 4.91 -17.59 -11.98
N ILE A 29 5.74 -16.77 -11.34
CA ILE A 29 5.32 -15.77 -10.34
C ILE A 29 5.28 -14.35 -10.95
N MET A 30 4.21 -13.61 -10.70
CA MET A 30 4.10 -12.18 -11.03
C MET A 30 4.38 -11.34 -9.77
N PHE A 31 5.65 -11.02 -9.54
CA PHE A 31 6.07 -10.32 -8.33
C PHE A 31 5.64 -8.86 -8.36
N GLN A 32 4.94 -8.42 -7.32
CA GLN A 32 4.57 -7.02 -7.13
C GLN A 32 5.71 -6.31 -6.41
N ASP A 33 6.53 -5.57 -7.14
CA ASP A 33 7.61 -4.81 -6.53
C ASP A 33 7.10 -3.44 -6.08
N ILE A 34 7.11 -3.25 -4.77
CA ILE A 34 6.70 -2.02 -4.07
C ILE A 34 7.84 -1.03 -3.86
N THR A 35 9.09 -1.36 -4.21
CA THR A 35 10.23 -0.46 -3.95
C THR A 35 10.05 0.90 -4.62
N THR A 36 9.40 0.94 -5.79
CA THR A 36 9.05 2.18 -6.49
C THR A 36 7.99 3.01 -5.75
N LEU A 37 7.08 2.37 -5.02
CA LEU A 37 6.15 3.04 -4.10
C LEU A 37 6.90 3.59 -2.88
N LEU A 38 7.81 2.82 -2.29
CA LEU A 38 8.59 3.21 -1.12
C LEU A 38 9.52 4.40 -1.40
N LEU A 39 10.03 4.52 -2.63
CA LEU A 39 10.90 5.62 -3.06
C LEU A 39 10.16 6.91 -3.43
N ASP A 40 8.83 6.88 -3.59
CA ASP A 40 8.01 8.05 -3.88
C ASP A 40 7.46 8.64 -2.57
N PRO A 41 7.96 9.80 -2.08
CA PRO A 41 7.59 10.31 -0.77
C PRO A 41 6.10 10.59 -0.61
N LYS A 42 5.43 11.02 -1.69
CA LYS A 42 4.00 11.34 -1.66
C LYS A 42 3.18 10.06 -1.59
N ALA A 43 3.44 9.10 -2.49
CA ALA A 43 2.68 7.87 -2.54
C ALA A 43 2.92 6.98 -1.32
N PHE A 44 4.15 6.99 -0.77
CA PHE A 44 4.44 6.31 0.49
C PHE A 44 3.66 6.93 1.66
N LYS A 45 3.70 8.26 1.80
CA LYS A 45 2.91 8.97 2.82
C LYS A 45 1.41 8.67 2.68
N ASP A 46 0.86 8.78 1.48
CA ASP A 46 -0.56 8.50 1.20
C ASP A 46 -0.95 7.07 1.60
N THR A 47 -0.05 6.10 1.39
CA THR A 47 -0.25 4.70 1.79
C THR A 47 -0.31 4.55 3.32
N ILE A 48 0.63 5.17 4.04
CA ILE A 48 0.69 5.12 5.50
C ILE A 48 -0.53 5.84 6.11
N ASP A 49 -0.91 6.99 5.58
CA ASP A 49 -2.08 7.74 6.06
C ASP A 49 -3.35 6.91 5.95
N LEU A 50 -3.56 6.22 4.82
CA LEU A 50 -4.69 5.31 4.63
C LEU A 50 -4.72 4.17 5.66
N PHE A 51 -3.55 3.61 6.01
CA PHE A 51 -3.48 2.61 7.08
C PHE A 51 -3.84 3.22 8.44
N VAL A 52 -3.27 4.37 8.79
CA VAL A 52 -3.53 5.05 10.07
C VAL A 52 -5.01 5.42 10.20
N GLU A 53 -5.60 6.02 9.16
CA GLU A 53 -7.01 6.41 9.12
C GLU A 53 -7.94 5.20 9.39
N ARG A 54 -7.63 4.04 8.79
CA ARG A 54 -8.41 2.81 8.97
C ARG A 54 -8.42 2.28 10.41
N TYR A 55 -7.32 2.48 11.15
CA TYR A 55 -7.17 1.96 12.51
C TYR A 55 -7.27 3.06 13.59
N LYS A 56 -7.51 4.31 13.20
CA LYS A 56 -7.69 5.43 14.12
C LYS A 56 -8.82 5.13 15.10
N GLY A 57 -8.55 5.34 16.40
CA GLY A 57 -9.51 5.09 17.49
C GLY A 57 -9.66 3.62 17.90
N LYS A 58 -8.87 2.68 17.34
CA LYS A 58 -8.96 1.25 17.71
C LYS A 58 -8.05 0.82 18.86
N ASN A 59 -7.45 1.77 19.60
CA ASN A 59 -6.55 1.50 20.74
C ASN A 59 -5.45 0.46 20.44
N ILE A 60 -4.85 0.54 19.25
CA ILE A 60 -3.74 -0.33 18.87
C ILE A 60 -2.52 0.03 19.74
N SER A 61 -1.99 -0.95 20.48
CA SER A 61 -0.85 -0.78 21.37
C SER A 61 0.49 -1.20 20.75
N VAL A 62 0.45 -2.12 19.76
CA VAL A 62 1.64 -2.67 19.09
C VAL A 62 1.34 -2.93 17.62
N VAL A 63 2.33 -2.71 16.76
CA VAL A 63 2.34 -3.13 15.35
C VAL A 63 3.52 -4.08 15.15
N ALA A 64 3.27 -5.27 14.58
CA ALA A 64 4.30 -6.24 14.27
C ALA A 64 4.47 -6.37 12.74
N GLY A 65 5.72 -6.49 12.29
CA GLY A 65 6.09 -6.77 10.91
C GLY A 65 7.17 -7.85 10.86
N ASN A 66 7.08 -8.74 9.87
CA ASN A 66 8.03 -9.83 9.62
C ASN A 66 8.72 -9.63 8.28
#